data_AF-A0A7J8XMN8-F1
#
_entry.id   AF-A0A7J8XMN8-F1
#
_cell.length_a   1.000
_cell.length_b   1.000
_cell.length_c   1.000
_cell.angle_alpha   90.00
_cell.angle_beta   90.00
_cell.angle_gamma   90.00
#
_symmetry.space_group_name_H-M   'P 1'
#
loop_
_entity.id
_entity.type
_entity.pdbx_description
1 polymer ?
#
loop_
_entity_poly.entity_id
_entity_poly.type
_entity_poly.pdbx_seq_one_letter_code
_entity_poly.pdbx_strand_id
1 'polypeptide(L)'
;PAAQPKETKPKAEPKKEAKKEVEKQAAKAEAAEEEEAPKPKPKNPLDLLPPSKMVLDDWKRLYSNTKTNFREVAIKGFWDMYDPEGYSLWFCDYKYNEENTVSFVTMNKVGGFLQRMDLARKYAFGKMLVIGANPPFKVKGLWLFRGQEIPQFVIDECYDMELYEWKKVDLSDAAQKERVNQMIEDCEPFEGEPLLDAKCFK
;
A
#
# COMPACT_ATOMS: atom_id res chain seq x y z
N PRO A 1 70.56 48.53 -9.93
CA PRO A 1 69.43 47.58 -10.12
C PRO A 1 68.48 47.65 -8.91
N ALA A 2 67.56 48.62 -8.79
CA ALA A 2 66.37 48.89 -9.62
C ALA A 2 65.36 47.72 -9.57
N ALA A 3 64.25 47.86 -8.84
CA ALA A 3 62.93 48.29 -9.36
C ALA A 3 62.20 47.08 -10.00
N GLN A 4 60.92 46.74 -9.80
CA GLN A 4 59.70 47.51 -9.54
C GLN A 4 58.53 46.46 -9.37
N PRO A 5 57.24 46.85 -9.25
CA PRO A 5 56.28 46.33 -8.25
C PRO A 5 54.97 45.80 -8.91
N LYS A 6 53.83 45.89 -8.18
CA LYS A 6 52.41 45.80 -8.62
C LYS A 6 51.78 44.40 -8.48
N GLU A 7 50.52 44.20 -8.07
CA GLU A 7 49.38 45.10 -7.82
C GLU A 7 48.29 44.37 -7.00
N THR A 8 47.66 45.11 -6.08
CA THR A 8 46.21 45.18 -5.77
C THR A 8 45.21 44.03 -6.06
N LYS A 9 44.54 43.61 -4.96
CA LYS A 9 43.09 43.79 -4.65
C LYS A 9 42.03 42.96 -5.46
N PRO A 10 40.73 42.96 -5.08
CA PRO A 10 39.97 41.79 -4.56
C PRO A 10 38.79 41.32 -5.45
N LYS A 11 38.19 40.15 -5.16
CA LYS A 11 36.83 39.74 -5.59
C LYS A 11 36.39 38.54 -4.72
N ALA A 12 35.42 38.59 -3.81
CA ALA A 12 34.00 38.96 -3.94
C ALA A 12 33.32 38.30 -5.14
N GLU A 13 32.65 37.16 -4.91
CA GLU A 13 31.31 36.77 -5.42
C GLU A 13 31.09 35.23 -5.34
N PRO A 14 30.29 34.74 -4.37
CA PRO A 14 29.54 33.47 -4.54
C PRO A 14 28.04 33.71 -4.37
N LYS A 15 27.52 34.83 -4.89
CA LYS A 15 26.10 35.24 -4.70
C LYS A 15 25.20 35.03 -5.91
N LYS A 16 25.73 34.46 -7.00
CA LYS A 16 25.00 34.27 -8.26
C LYS A 16 24.50 32.84 -8.53
N GLU A 17 25.07 31.82 -7.88
CA GLU A 17 24.63 30.43 -8.08
C GLU A 17 23.39 30.07 -7.25
N ALA A 18 23.27 30.60 -6.02
CA ALA A 18 22.13 30.30 -5.15
C ALA A 18 20.77 30.79 -5.69
N LYS A 19 20.73 31.82 -6.55
CA LYS A 19 19.46 32.31 -7.11
C LYS A 19 18.93 31.46 -8.26
N LYS A 20 19.80 30.79 -9.03
CA LYS A 20 19.37 29.94 -10.15
C LYS A 20 18.78 28.60 -9.70
N GLU A 21 19.16 28.13 -8.52
CA GLU A 21 18.66 26.85 -7.99
C GLU A 21 17.26 26.98 -7.37
N VAL A 22 16.98 28.12 -6.71
CA VAL A 22 15.65 28.40 -6.12
C VAL A 22 14.58 28.58 -7.19
N GLU A 23 14.90 29.23 -8.32
CA GLU A 23 13.94 29.45 -9.41
C GLU A 23 13.59 28.14 -10.14
N LYS A 24 14.53 27.19 -10.23
CA LYS A 24 14.29 25.86 -10.79
C LYS A 24 13.48 24.93 -9.87
N GLN A 25 13.58 25.11 -8.55
CA GLN A 25 12.77 24.35 -7.60
C GLN A 25 11.34 24.87 -7.50
N ALA A 26 11.14 26.20 -7.58
CA ALA A 26 9.81 26.80 -7.60
C ALA A 26 9.01 26.39 -8.86
N ALA A 27 9.63 26.42 -10.04
CA ALA A 27 8.97 26.01 -11.29
C ALA A 27 8.63 24.50 -11.34
N LYS A 28 9.33 23.65 -10.57
CA LYS A 28 9.04 22.22 -10.47
C LYS A 28 7.97 21.91 -9.41
N ALA A 29 7.77 22.82 -8.45
CA ALA A 29 6.70 22.73 -7.46
C ALA A 29 5.36 23.20 -8.06
N GLU A 30 5.34 24.30 -8.83
CA GLU A 30 4.12 24.75 -9.54
C GLU A 30 3.67 23.78 -10.64
N ALA A 31 4.60 23.14 -11.35
CA ALA A 31 4.25 22.10 -12.34
C ALA A 31 3.79 20.77 -11.74
N ALA A 32 3.97 20.56 -10.42
CA ALA A 32 3.47 19.39 -9.71
C ALA A 32 2.08 19.61 -9.09
N GLU A 33 1.63 20.86 -8.97
CA GLU A 33 0.33 21.22 -8.39
C GLU A 33 -0.75 21.50 -9.45
N GLU A 34 -0.38 21.60 -10.74
CA GLU A 34 -1.31 21.85 -11.85
C GLU A 34 -1.40 20.70 -12.87
N GLU A 35 -1.11 19.46 -12.45
CA GLU A 35 -1.45 18.23 -13.22
C GLU A 35 -2.43 17.31 -12.47
N GLU A 36 -3.26 17.88 -11.58
CA GLU A 36 -4.36 17.16 -10.91
C GLU A 36 -5.75 17.57 -11.42
N ALA A 37 -5.85 17.88 -12.72
CA ALA A 37 -7.08 17.60 -13.44
C ALA A 37 -6.87 16.29 -14.21
N PRO A 38 -7.13 15.11 -13.61
CA PRO A 38 -7.11 13.89 -14.38
C PRO A 38 -8.13 14.07 -15.51
N LYS A 39 -7.65 14.00 -16.76
CA LYS A 39 -8.50 13.73 -17.94
C LYS A 39 -9.56 12.74 -17.48
N PRO A 40 -10.85 12.92 -17.81
CA PRO A 40 -11.91 12.06 -17.30
C PRO A 40 -11.64 10.65 -17.79
N LYS A 41 -10.88 9.89 -16.99
CA LYS A 41 -10.87 8.44 -17.02
C LYS A 41 -12.34 8.08 -16.86
N PRO A 42 -12.88 7.18 -17.69
CA PRO A 42 -14.27 6.74 -17.55
C PRO A 42 -14.54 6.52 -16.07
N LYS A 43 -15.54 7.22 -15.52
CA LYS A 43 -15.83 7.22 -14.08
C LYS A 43 -15.78 5.78 -13.60
N ASN A 44 -14.88 5.49 -12.65
CA ASN A 44 -14.73 4.13 -12.14
C ASN A 44 -16.10 3.71 -11.61
N PRO A 45 -16.64 2.52 -11.97
CA PRO A 45 -17.93 2.07 -11.45
C PRO A 45 -18.05 2.15 -9.93
N LEU A 46 -16.92 2.06 -9.21
CA LEU A 46 -16.84 2.21 -7.76
C LEU A 46 -17.07 3.64 -7.25
N ASP A 47 -16.79 4.67 -8.05
CA ASP A 47 -17.10 6.08 -7.70
C ASP A 47 -18.60 6.37 -7.80
N LEU A 48 -19.35 5.53 -8.52
CA LEU A 48 -20.80 5.65 -8.67
C LEU A 48 -21.56 4.97 -7.53
N LEU A 49 -20.87 4.17 -6.70
CA LEU A 49 -21.47 3.53 -5.55
C LEU A 49 -21.88 4.57 -4.50
N PRO A 50 -23.00 4.35 -3.79
CA PRO A 50 -23.45 5.28 -2.76
C PRO A 50 -22.36 5.46 -1.71
N PRO A 51 -22.11 6.69 -1.22
CA PRO A 51 -21.04 6.96 -0.28
C PRO A 51 -21.13 6.01 0.91
N SER A 52 -20.03 5.30 1.17
CA SER A 52 -19.95 4.37 2.29
C SER A 52 -19.71 5.15 3.58
N LYS A 53 -20.19 4.62 4.70
CA LYS A 53 -19.86 5.16 6.03
C LYS A 53 -18.35 5.04 6.31
N MET A 54 -17.71 4.04 5.72
CA MET A 54 -16.27 3.84 5.83
C MET A 54 -15.52 4.73 4.84
N VAL A 55 -14.61 5.57 5.35
CA VAL A 55 -13.65 6.30 4.51
C VAL A 55 -12.32 5.55 4.51
N LEU A 56 -11.94 4.99 3.35
CA LEU A 56 -10.75 4.16 3.23
C LEU A 56 -9.46 4.92 3.59
N ASP A 57 -9.37 6.21 3.25
CA ASP A 57 -8.20 7.03 3.56
C ASP A 57 -8.04 7.27 5.07
N ASP A 58 -9.15 7.45 5.79
CA ASP A 58 -9.14 7.56 7.25
C ASP A 58 -8.73 6.24 7.90
N TRP A 59 -9.21 5.11 7.37
CA TRP A 59 -8.74 3.78 7.77
C TRP A 59 -7.23 3.64 7.56
N LYS A 60 -6.71 3.94 6.37
CA LYS A 60 -5.27 3.86 6.05
C LYS A 60 -4.44 4.78 6.93
N ARG A 61 -4.95 5.97 7.24
CA ARG A 61 -4.32 6.93 8.15
C ARG A 61 -4.29 6.40 9.57
N LEU A 62 -5.41 5.86 10.07
CA LEU A 62 -5.49 5.24 11.39
C LEU A 62 -4.50 4.08 11.49
N TYR A 63 -4.51 3.17 10.51
CA TYR A 63 -3.60 2.02 10.45
C TYR A 63 -2.14 2.46 10.47
N SER A 64 -1.78 3.48 9.67
CA SER A 64 -0.39 3.96 9.56
C SER A 64 0.10 4.72 10.80
N ASN A 65 -0.80 5.40 11.50
CA ASN A 65 -0.47 6.16 12.71
C ASN A 65 -0.43 5.28 13.96
N THR A 66 -1.11 4.15 13.93
CA THR A 66 -1.10 3.17 15.01
C THR A 66 0.25 2.46 15.01
N LYS A 67 1.13 2.83 15.96
CA LYS A 67 2.45 2.18 16.14
C LYS A 67 2.49 1.19 17.31
N THR A 68 1.55 1.33 18.23
CA THR A 68 1.38 0.48 19.43
C THR A 68 -0.11 0.21 19.61
N ASN A 69 -0.45 -0.88 20.30
CA ASN A 69 -1.84 -1.28 20.58
C ASN A 69 -2.69 -1.45 19.31
N PHE A 70 -2.14 -2.13 18.28
CA PHE A 70 -2.83 -2.42 17.02
C PHE A 70 -4.24 -2.98 17.23
N ARG A 71 -4.39 -3.88 18.21
CA ARG A 71 -5.68 -4.48 18.53
C ARG A 71 -6.71 -3.51 19.10
N GLU A 72 -6.29 -2.63 20.00
CA GLU A 72 -7.21 -1.70 20.65
C GLU A 72 -7.54 -0.48 19.80
N VAL A 73 -6.61 -0.06 18.93
CA VAL A 73 -6.75 1.16 18.13
C VAL A 73 -7.09 0.83 16.68
N ALA A 74 -6.24 0.07 15.98
CA ALA A 74 -6.45 -0.23 14.56
C ALA A 74 -7.59 -1.22 14.36
N ILE A 75 -7.58 -2.39 15.03
CA ILE A 75 -8.67 -3.38 14.86
C ILE A 75 -10.01 -2.82 15.33
N LYS A 76 -10.06 -2.19 16.50
CA LYS A 76 -11.30 -1.56 16.98
C LYS A 76 -11.80 -0.48 16.01
N GLY A 77 -10.92 0.46 15.63
CA GLY A 77 -11.28 1.52 14.70
C GLY A 77 -11.66 1.00 13.31
N PHE A 78 -11.04 -0.09 12.85
CA PHE A 78 -11.45 -0.79 11.64
C PHE A 78 -12.91 -1.20 11.74
N TRP A 79 -13.29 -1.97 12.76
CA TRP A 79 -14.65 -2.46 12.92
C TRP A 79 -15.67 -1.37 13.23
N ASP A 80 -15.27 -0.29 13.90
CA ASP A 80 -16.13 0.87 14.17
C ASP A 80 -16.47 1.65 12.88
N MET A 81 -15.52 1.71 11.94
CA MET A 81 -15.68 2.37 10.64
C MET A 81 -16.20 1.43 9.55
N TYR A 82 -15.97 0.12 9.68
CA TYR A 82 -16.22 -0.85 8.62
C TYR A 82 -17.70 -0.91 8.26
N ASP A 83 -17.94 -0.79 6.96
CA ASP A 83 -19.28 -0.77 6.37
C ASP A 83 -19.42 -1.99 5.44
N PRO A 84 -20.13 -3.05 5.85
CA PRO A 84 -20.29 -4.27 5.07
C PRO A 84 -21.13 -4.05 3.80
N GLU A 85 -21.91 -2.97 3.69
CA GLU A 85 -22.66 -2.64 2.47
C GLU A 85 -21.78 -1.91 1.46
N GLY A 86 -20.88 -1.06 1.97
CA GLY A 86 -19.94 -0.29 1.17
C GLY A 86 -18.66 -1.04 0.79
N TYR A 87 -18.21 -1.99 1.61
CA TYR A 87 -16.93 -2.67 1.43
C TYR A 87 -17.03 -4.17 1.67
N SER A 88 -16.26 -4.92 0.90
CA SER A 88 -16.13 -6.36 1.05
C SER A 88 -14.71 -6.74 1.45
N LEU A 89 -14.60 -7.68 2.38
CA LEU A 89 -13.35 -8.30 2.78
C LEU A 89 -13.17 -9.63 2.05
N TRP A 90 -11.95 -9.90 1.63
CA TRP A 90 -11.57 -11.10 0.89
C TRP A 90 -10.27 -11.67 1.43
N PHE A 91 -10.27 -12.96 1.72
CA PHE A 91 -9.04 -13.74 1.87
C PHE A 91 -8.49 -14.10 0.49
N CYS A 92 -7.16 -14.07 0.39
CA CYS A 92 -6.39 -14.33 -0.81
C CYS A 92 -5.32 -15.37 -0.46
N ASP A 93 -5.55 -16.64 -0.77
CA ASP A 93 -4.61 -17.72 -0.48
C ASP A 93 -3.89 -18.13 -1.77
N TYR A 94 -2.56 -18.13 -1.80
CA TYR A 94 -1.81 -18.48 -3.02
C TYR A 94 -1.95 -19.97 -3.33
N LYS A 95 -2.26 -20.31 -4.58
CA LYS A 95 -2.55 -21.70 -5.00
C LYS A 95 -1.28 -22.58 -5.06
N TYR A 96 -0.13 -21.99 -5.40
CA TYR A 96 1.10 -22.73 -5.71
C TYR A 96 2.18 -22.57 -4.63
N ASN A 97 1.79 -22.67 -3.35
CA ASN A 97 2.73 -22.50 -2.24
C ASN A 97 3.93 -23.45 -2.31
N GLU A 98 3.76 -24.65 -2.88
CA GLU A 98 4.84 -25.64 -3.04
C GLU A 98 6.02 -25.12 -3.86
N GLU A 99 5.81 -24.15 -4.75
CA GLU A 99 6.87 -23.53 -5.55
C GLU A 99 7.68 -22.48 -4.78
N ASN A 100 7.17 -22.02 -3.63
CA ASN A 100 7.79 -20.98 -2.83
C ASN A 100 8.89 -21.59 -1.95
N THR A 101 10.00 -22.00 -2.57
CA THR A 101 11.13 -22.63 -1.87
C THR A 101 12.17 -21.64 -1.36
N VAL A 102 12.16 -20.40 -1.87
CA VAL A 102 13.15 -19.37 -1.56
C VAL A 102 12.45 -18.12 -1.05
N SER A 103 12.67 -17.77 0.21
CA SER A 103 12.03 -16.67 0.93
C SER A 103 12.11 -15.34 0.17
N PHE A 104 13.32 -14.96 -0.27
CA PHE A 104 13.53 -13.71 -1.00
C PHE A 104 12.78 -13.66 -2.34
N VAL A 105 12.70 -14.79 -3.05
CA VAL A 105 11.95 -14.88 -4.30
C VAL A 105 10.44 -14.75 -4.02
N THR A 106 9.94 -15.40 -2.98
CA THR A 106 8.53 -15.30 -2.56
C THR A 106 8.18 -13.86 -2.15
N MET A 107 9.01 -13.20 -1.35
CA MET A 107 8.81 -11.80 -0.97
C MET A 107 8.81 -10.85 -2.20
N ASN A 108 9.65 -11.11 -3.21
CA ASN A 108 9.67 -10.33 -4.44
C ASN A 108 8.43 -10.58 -5.30
N LYS A 109 7.94 -11.83 -5.40
CA LYS A 109 6.68 -12.16 -6.07
C LYS A 109 5.51 -11.38 -5.46
N VAL A 110 5.39 -11.40 -4.12
CA VAL A 110 4.37 -10.63 -3.40
C VAL A 110 4.53 -9.13 -3.66
N GLY A 111 5.76 -8.61 -3.65
CA GLY A 111 6.02 -7.19 -3.96
C GLY A 111 5.58 -6.80 -5.38
N GLY A 112 5.88 -7.65 -6.37
CA GLY A 112 5.46 -7.42 -7.75
C GLY A 112 3.94 -7.47 -7.92
N PHE A 113 3.26 -8.38 -7.22
CA PHE A 113 1.79 -8.41 -7.17
C PHE A 113 1.22 -7.11 -6.61
N LEU A 114 1.74 -6.62 -5.48
CA LEU A 114 1.29 -5.35 -4.89
C LEU A 114 1.52 -4.14 -5.81
N GLN A 115 2.59 -4.11 -6.59
CA GLN A 115 2.83 -3.06 -7.59
C GLN A 115 1.79 -3.07 -8.71
N ARG A 116 1.38 -4.27 -9.18
CA ARG A 116 0.31 -4.39 -10.19
C ARG A 116 -1.05 -3.99 -9.62
N MET A 117 -1.27 -4.22 -8.34
CA MET A 117 -2.47 -3.80 -7.63
C MET A 117 -2.57 -2.29 -7.41
N ASP A 118 -1.53 -1.48 -7.70
CA ASP A 118 -1.50 -0.03 -7.46
C ASP A 118 -2.63 0.73 -8.19
N LEU A 119 -3.12 0.18 -9.31
CA LEU A 119 -4.32 0.68 -10.01
C LEU A 119 -5.59 0.66 -9.14
N ALA A 120 -5.66 -0.21 -8.13
CA ALA A 120 -6.75 -0.32 -7.17
C ALA A 120 -6.50 0.47 -5.89
N ARG A 121 -5.34 1.16 -5.76
CA ARG A 121 -4.90 1.78 -4.51
C ARG A 121 -5.94 2.72 -3.90
N LYS A 122 -6.63 3.50 -4.72
CA LYS A 122 -7.69 4.41 -4.25
C LYS A 122 -8.91 3.69 -3.65
N TYR A 123 -9.16 2.45 -4.05
CA TYR A 123 -10.38 1.71 -3.72
C TYR A 123 -10.13 0.45 -2.88
N ALA A 124 -8.87 0.15 -2.58
CA ALA A 124 -8.47 -1.06 -1.91
C ALA A 124 -7.45 -0.80 -0.79
N PHE A 125 -7.51 -1.66 0.21
CA PHE A 125 -6.48 -1.85 1.20
C PHE A 125 -6.15 -3.34 1.26
N GLY A 126 -4.88 -3.69 1.36
CA GLY A 126 -4.45 -5.08 1.35
C GLY A 126 -3.37 -5.34 2.39
N LYS A 127 -3.31 -6.57 2.86
CA LYS A 127 -2.22 -7.09 3.67
C LYS A 127 -1.84 -8.45 3.12
N MET A 128 -0.57 -8.64 2.79
CA MET A 128 -0.02 -9.92 2.35
C MET A 128 0.98 -10.41 3.40
N LEU A 129 0.85 -11.66 3.81
CA LEU A 129 1.69 -12.34 4.79
C LEU A 129 2.43 -13.47 4.06
N VAL A 130 3.72 -13.56 4.32
CA VAL A 130 4.55 -14.71 3.96
C VAL A 130 4.81 -15.49 5.24
N ILE A 131 4.34 -16.73 5.28
CA ILE A 131 4.29 -17.56 6.48
C ILE A 131 5.16 -18.80 6.27
N GLY A 132 5.85 -19.22 7.33
CA GLY A 132 6.71 -20.38 7.37
C GLY A 132 8.17 -20.03 7.65
N ALA A 133 8.83 -20.85 8.48
CA ALA A 133 10.27 -20.71 8.79
C ALA A 133 11.14 -21.47 7.78
N ASN A 134 10.56 -22.51 7.16
CA ASN A 134 11.22 -23.32 6.15
C ASN A 134 10.30 -23.44 4.94
N PRO A 135 10.86 -23.62 3.73
CA PRO A 135 10.06 -23.86 2.55
C PRO A 135 9.24 -25.16 2.65
N PRO A 136 8.08 -25.23 1.97
CA PRO A 136 7.48 -24.18 1.14
C PRO A 136 6.85 -23.03 1.96
N PHE A 137 7.13 -21.79 1.56
CA PHE A 137 6.55 -20.60 2.19
C PHE A 137 5.11 -20.36 1.71
N LYS A 138 4.20 -20.20 2.66
CA LYS A 138 2.79 -19.94 2.37
C LYS A 138 2.57 -18.46 2.17
N VAL A 139 1.87 -18.08 1.10
CA VAL A 139 1.46 -16.70 0.87
C VAL A 139 -0.03 -16.59 1.11
N LYS A 140 -0.40 -15.76 2.07
CA LYS A 140 -1.79 -15.47 2.43
C LYS A 140 -2.03 -13.97 2.44
N GLY A 141 -3.23 -13.55 2.11
CA GLY A 141 -3.58 -12.15 2.00
C GLY A 141 -4.97 -11.84 2.51
N LEU A 142 -5.14 -10.61 3.00
CA LEU A 142 -6.41 -10.01 3.35
C LEU A 142 -6.57 -8.76 2.50
N TRP A 143 -7.69 -8.66 1.81
CA TRP A 143 -8.01 -7.52 0.96
C TRP A 143 -9.36 -6.94 1.33
N LEU A 144 -9.40 -5.63 1.40
CA LEU A 144 -10.59 -4.82 1.54
C LEU A 144 -10.80 -4.09 0.21
N PHE A 145 -11.91 -4.36 -0.45
CA PHE A 145 -12.29 -3.67 -1.68
C PHE A 145 -13.54 -2.85 -1.47
N ARG A 146 -13.60 -1.69 -2.12
CA ARG A 146 -14.83 -0.91 -2.25
C ARG A 146 -15.84 -1.68 -3.11
N GLY A 147 -17.05 -1.82 -2.61
CA GLY A 147 -18.12 -2.59 -3.24
C GLY A 147 -18.24 -4.01 -2.69
N GLN A 148 -19.21 -4.76 -3.22
CA GLN A 148 -19.51 -6.13 -2.77
C GLN A 148 -18.63 -7.22 -3.40
N GLU A 149 -17.92 -6.85 -4.47
CA GLU A 149 -17.13 -7.74 -5.30
C GLU A 149 -15.74 -7.14 -5.52
N ILE A 150 -14.80 -7.99 -5.92
CA ILE A 150 -13.48 -7.54 -6.36
C ILE A 150 -13.66 -6.67 -7.60
N PRO A 151 -13.04 -5.48 -7.68
CA PRO A 151 -13.27 -4.59 -8.80
C PRO A 151 -12.87 -5.21 -10.14
N GLN A 152 -13.75 -5.15 -11.14
CA GLN A 152 -13.53 -5.80 -12.44
C GLN A 152 -12.22 -5.37 -13.11
N PHE A 153 -11.87 -4.08 -13.02
CA PHE A 153 -10.62 -3.56 -13.58
C PHE A 153 -9.37 -4.19 -12.94
N VAL A 154 -9.46 -4.69 -11.71
CA VAL A 154 -8.37 -5.46 -11.08
C VAL A 154 -8.28 -6.84 -11.71
N ILE A 155 -9.41 -7.49 -11.96
CA ILE A 155 -9.47 -8.80 -12.59
C ILE A 155 -8.92 -8.71 -14.02
N ASP A 156 -9.28 -7.66 -14.75
CA ASP A 156 -8.90 -7.48 -16.15
C ASP A 156 -7.40 -7.15 -16.32
N GLU A 157 -6.84 -6.32 -15.44
CA GLU A 157 -5.45 -5.84 -15.56
C GLU A 157 -4.44 -6.66 -14.74
N CYS A 158 -4.88 -7.34 -13.68
CA CYS A 158 -4.00 -8.10 -12.79
C CYS A 158 -4.23 -9.62 -12.97
N TYR A 159 -3.53 -10.21 -13.94
CA TYR A 159 -3.57 -11.66 -14.20
C TYR A 159 -3.13 -12.51 -12.99
N ASP A 160 -2.33 -11.95 -12.08
CA ASP A 160 -1.94 -12.62 -10.83
C ASP A 160 -3.13 -13.00 -9.96
N MET A 161 -4.27 -12.30 -10.08
CA MET A 161 -5.48 -12.61 -9.33
C MET A 161 -5.90 -14.07 -9.48
N GLU A 162 -5.66 -14.68 -10.64
CA GLU A 162 -5.97 -16.09 -10.91
C GLU A 162 -5.03 -17.07 -10.19
N LEU A 163 -3.83 -16.62 -9.80
CA LEU A 163 -2.85 -17.41 -9.06
C LEU A 163 -3.23 -17.56 -7.58
N TYR A 164 -4.17 -16.74 -7.11
CA TYR A 164 -4.70 -16.78 -5.76
C TYR A 164 -6.14 -17.33 -5.75
N GLU A 165 -6.49 -18.00 -4.67
CA GLU A 165 -7.86 -18.34 -4.34
C GLU A 165 -8.46 -17.19 -3.52
N TRP A 166 -9.54 -16.60 -4.04
CA TRP A 166 -10.22 -15.48 -3.41
C TRP A 166 -11.50 -15.98 -2.73
N LYS A 167 -11.60 -15.75 -1.42
CA LYS A 167 -12.77 -16.11 -0.62
C LYS A 167 -13.29 -14.89 0.11
N LYS A 168 -14.55 -14.54 -0.10
CA LYS A 168 -15.19 -13.45 0.65
C LYS A 168 -15.24 -13.84 2.13
N VAL A 169 -14.84 -12.92 3.00
CA VAL A 169 -14.84 -13.14 4.44
C VAL A 169 -16.29 -13.18 4.93
N ASP A 170 -16.63 -14.22 5.67
CA ASP A 170 -17.87 -14.29 6.42
C ASP A 170 -17.70 -13.62 7.79
N LEU A 171 -18.38 -12.49 7.97
CA LEU A 171 -18.33 -11.71 9.20
C LEU A 171 -19.19 -12.28 10.32
N SER A 172 -20.09 -13.21 10.00
CA SER A 172 -20.87 -13.96 10.99
C SER A 172 -20.04 -15.05 11.65
N ASP A 173 -18.97 -15.49 10.99
CA ASP A 173 -18.01 -16.47 11.51
C ASP A 173 -16.95 -15.78 12.38
N ALA A 174 -17.01 -16.04 13.67
CA ALA A 174 -16.06 -15.51 14.65
C ALA A 174 -14.61 -15.92 14.36
N ALA A 175 -14.38 -17.11 13.79
CA ALA A 175 -13.03 -17.58 13.45
C ALA A 175 -12.45 -16.80 12.27
N GLN A 176 -13.26 -16.53 11.24
CA GLN A 176 -12.84 -15.70 10.11
C GLN A 176 -12.62 -14.25 10.54
N LYS A 177 -13.51 -13.71 11.38
CA LYS A 177 -13.33 -12.38 11.96
C LYS A 177 -12.04 -12.26 12.76
N GLU A 178 -11.70 -13.29 13.53
CA GLU A 178 -10.44 -13.34 14.26
C GLU A 178 -9.23 -13.47 13.32
N ARG A 179 -9.34 -14.26 12.26
CA ARG A 179 -8.30 -14.34 11.21
C ARG A 179 -8.06 -12.97 10.57
N VAL A 180 -9.11 -12.20 10.28
CA VAL A 180 -8.98 -10.80 9.80
C VAL A 180 -8.18 -9.95 10.79
N ASN A 181 -8.52 -10.02 12.07
CA ASN A 181 -7.81 -9.28 13.12
C ASN A 181 -6.32 -9.64 13.13
N GLN A 182 -6.01 -10.93 13.18
CA GLN A 182 -4.64 -11.44 13.20
C GLN A 182 -3.82 -10.97 11.99
N MET A 183 -4.44 -10.92 10.81
CA MET A 183 -3.76 -10.43 9.60
C MET A 183 -3.53 -8.92 9.63
N ILE A 184 -4.47 -8.13 10.17
CA ILE A 184 -4.31 -6.68 10.29
C ILE A 184 -3.17 -6.32 11.25
N GLU A 185 -3.05 -7.05 12.37
CA GLU A 185 -2.05 -6.79 13.42
C GLU A 185 -0.71 -7.50 13.22
N ASP A 186 -0.51 -8.21 12.10
CA ASP A 186 0.69 -9.01 11.84
C ASP A 186 0.99 -10.01 12.97
N CYS A 187 -0.06 -10.68 13.47
CA CYS A 187 0.06 -11.60 14.60
C CYS A 187 1.13 -12.67 14.33
N GLU A 188 2.08 -12.81 15.26
CA GLU A 188 3.14 -13.81 15.21
C GLU A 188 3.08 -14.68 16.47
N PRO A 189 2.96 -16.02 16.35
CA PRO A 189 2.81 -16.81 15.13
C PRO A 189 1.39 -16.73 14.52
N PHE A 190 1.31 -16.74 13.18
CA PHE A 190 0.04 -16.73 12.45
C PHE A 190 -0.40 -18.17 12.12
N GLU A 191 -1.61 -18.56 12.54
CA GLU A 191 -2.13 -19.94 12.38
C GLU A 191 -1.17 -21.04 12.92
N GLY A 192 -0.35 -20.71 13.91
CA GLY A 192 0.63 -21.64 14.49
C GLY A 192 1.93 -21.77 13.69
N GLU A 193 2.09 -21.00 12.61
CA GLU A 193 3.33 -20.91 11.84
C GLU A 193 4.01 -19.54 12.03
N PRO A 194 5.36 -19.48 11.97
CA PRO A 194 6.08 -18.22 12.12
C PRO A 194 5.80 -17.31 10.92
N LEU A 195 5.65 -16.02 11.21
CA LEU A 195 5.43 -15.00 10.20
C LEU A 195 6.80 -14.53 9.69
N LEU A 196 7.10 -14.80 8.42
CA LEU A 196 8.39 -14.44 7.83
C LEU A 196 8.43 -12.98 7.38
N ASP A 197 7.37 -12.51 6.74
CA ASP A 197 7.26 -11.13 6.25
C ASP A 197 5.79 -10.71 6.13
N ALA A 198 5.53 -9.41 6.27
CA ALA A 198 4.21 -8.83 6.18
C ALA A 198 4.25 -7.53 5.37
N LYS A 199 3.56 -7.51 4.23
CA LYS A 199 3.49 -6.35 3.33
C LYS A 199 2.11 -5.73 3.36
N CYS A 200 2.07 -4.42 3.53
CA CYS A 200 0.82 -3.65 3.51
C CYS A 200 0.68 -2.91 2.16
N PHE A 201 -0.50 -3.00 1.58
CA PHE A 201 -0.95 -2.28 0.41
C PHE A 201 -1.91 -1.17 0.85
N LYS A 202 -1.48 0.08 0.70
CA LYS A 202 -2.23 1.28 1.09
C LYS A 202 -1.91 2.46 0.20
#